data_AF-A0A6C0FQD0-F1
#
_entry.id   AF-A0A6C0FQD0-F1
#
_cell.length_a   1.000
_cell.length_b   1.000
_cell.length_c   1.000
_cell.angle_alpha   90.00
_cell.angle_beta   90.00
_cell.angle_gamma   90.00
#
_symmetry.space_group_name_H-M   'P 1'
#
loop_
_entity.id
_entity.type
_entity.pdbx_description
1 polymer ?
#
loop_
_entity_poly.entity_id
_entity_poly.type
_entity_poly.pdbx_seq_one_letter_code
_entity_poly.pdbx_strand_id
1 'polypeptide(L)'
;MCWHREDNAPPSFTWTLAVTNVNGATVRHHVPAGAIGLVVLFDGGGGGSVWFRLMENRLQVEALVDAGYAVAALDSAGPSGDYDMTADPVTNQDLVNVDALISLLGFAGSDVYYLGFSSGGAFASLATLFTPARALALFNVRGVASTFSSTVVLPPPTLWVVGRNDQRIPPTDAGLVANWAAVAASGVDWELYVNEPAGLLPEAFERISDPTSSVSPADSADAVADLRAGAQLDACSVPVGPASAISWAVVSPGPSFTADFQAEAQRQVDELYGSHVLTSDFRQQVVAFFLAHT
;
A
#
# COMPACT_ATOMS: atom_id res chain seq x y z
N MET A 1 16.17 -17.11 -15.19
CA MET A 1 15.16 -16.26 -15.86
C MET A 1 15.01 -15.05 -14.97
N CYS A 2 15.39 -13.86 -15.45
CA CYS A 2 15.24 -12.63 -14.67
C CYS A 2 13.79 -12.16 -14.80
N TRP A 3 13.18 -11.75 -13.69
CA TRP A 3 11.83 -11.20 -13.68
C TRP A 3 11.89 -9.68 -13.76
N HIS A 4 11.01 -9.10 -14.57
CA HIS A 4 10.91 -7.65 -14.80
C HIS A 4 9.44 -7.26 -14.74
N ARG A 5 9.17 -6.05 -14.24
CA ARG A 5 7.82 -5.48 -14.21
C ARG A 5 7.40 -5.02 -15.61
N GLU A 6 6.15 -5.27 -15.99
CA GLU A 6 5.62 -4.93 -17.33
C GLU A 6 4.90 -3.57 -17.38
N ASP A 7 4.43 -3.02 -16.26
CA ASP A 7 3.68 -1.76 -16.23
C ASP A 7 4.55 -0.54 -15.88
N ASN A 8 4.74 0.33 -16.86
CA ASN A 8 5.56 1.55 -16.79
C ASN A 8 4.75 2.85 -16.98
N ALA A 9 3.43 2.79 -17.13
CA ALA A 9 2.62 3.99 -17.33
C ALA A 9 2.50 4.81 -16.02
N PRO A 10 2.71 6.14 -16.05
CA PRO A 10 2.48 6.96 -14.88
C PRO A 10 0.98 6.98 -14.52
N PRO A 11 0.62 7.01 -13.23
CA PRO A 11 -0.76 7.09 -12.78
C PRO A 11 -1.37 8.42 -13.23
N SER A 12 -2.57 8.36 -13.79
CA SER A 12 -3.35 9.53 -14.15
C SER A 12 -4.80 9.38 -13.66
N PHE A 13 -5.14 10.05 -12.56
CA PHE A 13 -6.53 10.17 -12.14
C PHE A 13 -7.31 10.93 -13.20
N THR A 14 -8.30 10.26 -13.81
CA THR A 14 -9.28 10.90 -14.71
C THR A 14 -10.40 11.61 -13.95
N TRP A 15 -10.32 11.59 -12.61
CA TRP A 15 -11.30 12.09 -11.68
C TRP A 15 -10.65 13.05 -10.66
N THR A 16 -11.50 13.86 -10.02
CA THR A 16 -11.06 14.80 -8.98
C THR A 16 -11.19 14.16 -7.60
N LEU A 17 -10.12 14.23 -6.82
CA LEU A 17 -10.11 13.84 -5.42
C LEU A 17 -10.91 14.85 -4.59
N ALA A 18 -11.93 14.38 -3.87
CA ALA A 18 -12.65 15.20 -2.91
C ALA A 18 -11.91 15.23 -1.57
N VAL A 19 -11.95 16.38 -0.91
CA VAL A 19 -11.39 16.56 0.44
C VAL A 19 -12.50 17.04 1.36
N THR A 20 -12.74 16.30 2.45
CA THR A 20 -13.75 16.61 3.46
C THR A 20 -13.15 16.48 4.86
N ASN A 21 -13.96 16.71 5.89
CA ASN A 21 -13.53 16.60 7.28
C ASN A 21 -14.52 15.72 8.05
N VAL A 22 -13.99 14.83 8.89
CA VAL A 22 -14.75 13.98 9.81
C VAL A 22 -14.14 14.14 11.20
N ASN A 23 -14.91 14.72 12.13
CA ASN A 23 -14.48 14.96 13.52
C ASN A 23 -13.09 15.61 13.66
N GLY A 24 -12.74 16.54 12.77
CA GLY A 24 -11.44 17.19 12.76
C GLY A 24 -10.37 16.47 11.91
N ALA A 25 -10.55 15.19 11.58
CA ALA A 25 -9.66 14.46 10.66
C ALA A 25 -9.94 14.85 9.19
N THR A 26 -8.88 15.05 8.42
CA THR A 26 -9.00 15.30 6.98
C THR A 26 -9.22 13.97 6.26
N VAL A 27 -10.24 13.94 5.41
CA VAL A 27 -10.59 12.78 4.58
C VAL A 27 -10.35 13.13 3.13
N ARG A 28 -9.69 12.22 2.41
CA ARG A 28 -9.50 12.29 0.96
C ARG A 28 -10.22 11.11 0.34
N HIS A 29 -11.12 11.36 -0.60
CA HIS A 29 -11.96 10.30 -1.15
C HIS A 29 -12.38 10.55 -2.60
N HIS A 30 -12.77 9.47 -3.26
CA HIS A 30 -13.44 9.47 -4.54
C HIS A 30 -14.57 8.44 -4.53
N VAL A 31 -15.75 8.84 -4.99
CA VAL A 31 -16.94 7.97 -5.05
C VAL A 31 -17.45 7.99 -6.49
N PRO A 32 -17.14 6.98 -7.31
CA PRO A 32 -17.69 6.89 -8.65
C PRO A 32 -19.20 6.65 -8.61
N ALA A 33 -19.91 7.07 -9.66
CA ALA A 33 -21.35 6.82 -9.76
C ALA A 33 -21.63 5.31 -9.83
N GLY A 34 -22.48 4.80 -8.95
CA GLY A 34 -22.80 3.37 -8.88
C GLY A 34 -21.70 2.53 -8.21
N ALA A 35 -20.89 3.13 -7.33
CA ALA A 35 -19.85 2.41 -6.60
C ALA A 35 -20.36 1.11 -5.95
N ILE A 36 -19.62 0.02 -6.13
CA ILE A 36 -20.01 -1.33 -5.68
C ILE A 36 -19.61 -1.64 -4.23
N GLY A 37 -18.84 -0.75 -3.61
CA GLY A 37 -18.35 -0.85 -2.23
C GLY A 37 -17.38 0.29 -1.93
N LEU A 38 -16.97 0.41 -0.68
CA LEU A 38 -15.99 1.39 -0.20
C LEU A 38 -14.72 0.69 0.29
N VAL A 39 -13.57 1.06 -0.28
CA VAL A 39 -12.26 0.66 0.26
C VAL A 39 -11.73 1.80 1.14
N VAL A 40 -11.60 1.54 2.44
CA VAL A 40 -10.91 2.47 3.36
C VAL A 40 -9.42 2.12 3.41
N LEU A 41 -8.60 3.14 3.20
CA LEU A 41 -7.16 3.04 2.98
C LEU A 41 -6.40 3.55 4.20
N PHE A 42 -5.46 2.76 4.71
CA PHE A 42 -4.68 3.07 5.92
C PHE A 42 -3.17 2.99 5.63
N ASP A 43 -2.43 4.09 5.71
CA ASP A 43 -0.99 4.10 5.41
C ASP A 43 -0.13 3.72 6.64
N GLY A 44 1.20 3.73 6.51
CA GLY A 44 2.09 3.28 7.59
C GLY A 44 2.32 4.29 8.73
N GLY A 45 1.96 5.56 8.55
CA GLY A 45 2.17 6.64 9.52
C GLY A 45 0.94 7.52 9.75
N GLY A 46 -0.25 7.01 9.42
CA GLY A 46 -1.52 7.69 9.66
C GLY A 46 -1.79 8.94 8.83
N GLY A 47 -1.02 9.20 7.77
CA GLY A 47 -1.32 10.22 6.77
C GLY A 47 -2.08 9.68 5.55
N GLY A 48 -3.40 9.87 5.50
CA GLY A 48 -4.25 9.46 4.37
C GLY A 48 -3.87 10.10 3.02
N SER A 49 -3.17 11.25 3.03
CA SER A 49 -2.63 11.87 1.80
C SER A 49 -1.65 10.99 1.01
N VAL A 50 -0.94 10.08 1.69
CA VAL A 50 0.07 9.21 1.08
C VAL A 50 -0.52 8.38 -0.06
N TRP A 51 -1.76 7.92 0.11
CA TRP A 51 -2.45 7.09 -0.86
C TRP A 51 -2.65 7.72 -2.24
N PHE A 52 -2.75 9.05 -2.27
CA PHE A 52 -3.07 9.81 -3.48
C PHE A 52 -1.86 10.57 -4.03
N ARG A 53 -0.70 10.47 -3.37
CA ARG A 53 0.52 11.19 -3.76
C ARG A 53 1.60 10.27 -4.32
N LEU A 54 1.88 9.16 -3.64
CA LEU A 54 3.01 8.28 -3.98
C LEU A 54 2.66 7.33 -5.12
N MET A 55 3.66 6.96 -5.92
CA MET A 55 3.47 6.21 -7.18
C MET A 55 2.68 4.91 -6.99
N GLU A 56 3.22 4.01 -6.17
CA GLU A 56 2.63 2.68 -5.98
C GLU A 56 1.25 2.73 -5.34
N ASN A 57 1.07 3.66 -4.40
CA ASN A 57 -0.21 3.87 -3.77
C ASN A 57 -1.25 4.38 -4.77
N ARG A 58 -0.89 5.32 -5.65
CA ARG A 58 -1.80 5.85 -6.68
C ARG A 58 -2.21 4.76 -7.66
N LEU A 59 -1.27 3.94 -8.14
CA LEU A 59 -1.58 2.81 -9.03
C LEU A 59 -2.54 1.81 -8.38
N GLN A 60 -2.36 1.53 -7.08
CA GLN A 60 -3.29 0.70 -6.32
C GLN A 60 -4.68 1.34 -6.21
N VAL A 61 -4.75 2.66 -5.96
CA VAL A 61 -6.01 3.41 -5.89
C VAL A 61 -6.73 3.46 -7.24
N GLU A 62 -6.01 3.70 -8.34
CA GLU A 62 -6.56 3.71 -9.70
C GLU A 62 -7.17 2.35 -10.04
N ALA A 63 -6.47 1.25 -9.76
CA ALA A 63 -7.00 -0.08 -10.01
C ALA A 63 -8.32 -0.36 -9.24
N LEU A 64 -8.45 0.13 -8.00
CA LEU A 64 -9.68 0.00 -7.21
C LEU A 64 -10.83 0.83 -7.79
N VAL A 65 -10.56 2.08 -8.18
CA VAL A 65 -11.58 2.96 -8.77
C VAL A 65 -12.02 2.46 -10.14
N ASP A 66 -11.09 1.98 -10.97
CA ASP A 66 -11.39 1.39 -12.28
C ASP A 66 -12.23 0.11 -12.16
N ALA A 67 -12.08 -0.62 -11.06
CA ALA A 67 -12.92 -1.76 -10.71
C ALA A 67 -14.31 -1.37 -10.14
N GLY A 68 -14.58 -0.07 -9.99
CA GLY A 68 -15.87 0.46 -9.54
C GLY A 68 -15.99 0.68 -8.04
N TYR A 69 -14.91 0.58 -7.26
CA TYR A 69 -14.94 0.89 -5.83
C TYR A 69 -14.88 2.39 -5.57
N ALA A 70 -15.59 2.83 -4.54
CA ALA A 70 -15.25 4.07 -3.86
C ALA A 70 -13.98 3.86 -3.03
N VAL A 71 -13.18 4.91 -2.87
CA VAL A 71 -11.94 4.89 -2.09
C VAL A 71 -11.91 6.07 -1.12
N ALA A 72 -11.44 5.84 0.10
CA ALA A 72 -11.26 6.91 1.08
C ALA A 72 -10.06 6.64 1.99
N ALA A 73 -9.30 7.69 2.32
CA ALA A 73 -8.26 7.65 3.33
C ALA A 73 -8.44 8.83 4.30
N LEU A 74 -8.33 8.56 5.60
CA LEU A 74 -8.35 9.60 6.64
C LEU A 74 -6.95 9.81 7.22
N ASP A 75 -6.67 11.05 7.62
CA ASP A 75 -5.53 11.34 8.50
C ASP A 75 -5.89 10.89 9.94
N SER A 76 -5.00 10.15 10.58
CA SER A 76 -5.14 9.67 11.95
C SER A 76 -5.25 10.84 12.94
N ALA A 77 -6.11 10.67 13.94
CA ALA A 77 -6.25 11.55 15.09
C ALA A 77 -5.40 11.09 16.30
N GLY A 78 -4.71 9.96 16.18
CA GLY A 78 -3.87 9.43 17.25
C GLY A 78 -2.61 10.27 17.53
N PRO A 79 -1.89 9.96 18.62
CA PRO A 79 -0.76 10.75 19.07
C PRO A 79 0.32 10.89 17.99
N SER A 80 0.74 12.13 17.71
CA SER A 80 1.73 12.46 16.67
C SER A 80 1.32 12.07 15.23
N GLY A 81 0.04 11.77 15.00
CA GLY A 81 -0.48 11.32 13.70
C GLY A 81 -0.38 9.81 13.49
N ASP A 82 0.07 9.02 14.47
CA ASP A 82 0.06 7.56 14.38
C ASP A 82 -1.33 7.00 14.68
N TYR A 83 -1.68 5.82 14.16
CA TYR A 83 -2.94 5.17 14.50
C TYR A 83 -2.99 4.72 15.97
N ASP A 84 -4.11 4.97 16.64
CA ASP A 84 -4.39 4.40 17.94
C ASP A 84 -4.69 2.89 17.80
N MET A 85 -3.87 2.05 18.44
CA MET A 85 -3.99 0.59 18.40
C MET A 85 -4.84 0.01 19.53
N THR A 86 -5.53 0.84 20.31
CA THR A 86 -6.45 0.38 21.36
C THR A 86 -7.76 -0.11 20.76
N ALA A 87 -8.29 -1.24 21.22
CA ALA A 87 -9.51 -1.84 20.66
C ALA A 87 -10.81 -1.18 21.16
N ASP A 88 -10.74 -0.25 22.13
CA ASP A 88 -11.91 0.39 22.72
C ASP A 88 -12.32 1.62 21.90
N PRO A 89 -13.46 1.58 21.19
CA PRO A 89 -13.92 2.71 20.37
C PRO A 89 -14.30 3.94 21.20
N VAL A 90 -14.50 3.81 22.52
CA VAL A 90 -14.76 4.97 23.38
C VAL A 90 -13.51 5.83 23.55
N THR A 91 -12.34 5.22 23.50
CA THR A 91 -11.05 5.91 23.65
C THR A 91 -10.29 6.06 22.32
N ASN A 92 -10.63 5.25 21.32
CA ASN A 92 -9.97 5.26 20.02
C ASN A 92 -10.70 6.17 19.03
N GLN A 93 -10.20 7.38 18.86
CA GLN A 93 -10.79 8.37 17.95
C GLN A 93 -10.68 7.96 16.48
N ASP A 94 -9.68 7.16 16.09
CA ASP A 94 -9.54 6.68 14.71
C ASP A 94 -10.67 5.74 14.33
N LEU A 95 -11.06 4.82 15.23
CA LEU A 95 -12.21 3.93 15.01
C LEU A 95 -13.52 4.71 14.86
N VAL A 96 -13.73 5.73 15.69
CA VAL A 96 -14.90 6.63 15.60
C VAL A 96 -14.90 7.37 14.26
N ASN A 97 -13.74 7.83 13.79
CA ASN A 97 -13.62 8.55 12.53
C ASN A 97 -13.85 7.65 11.32
N VAL A 98 -13.39 6.39 11.36
CA VAL A 98 -13.67 5.40 10.31
C VAL A 98 -15.17 5.14 10.17
N ASP A 99 -15.87 4.91 11.28
CA ASP A 99 -17.32 4.66 11.24
C ASP A 99 -18.11 5.88 10.75
N ALA A 100 -17.73 7.07 11.22
CA ALA A 100 -18.31 8.33 10.77
C ALA A 100 -18.03 8.60 9.28
N LEU A 101 -16.85 8.25 8.78
CA LEU A 101 -16.49 8.34 7.36
C LEU A 101 -17.35 7.41 6.50
N ILE A 102 -17.48 6.14 6.90
CA ILE A 102 -18.30 5.15 6.20
C ILE A 102 -19.74 5.64 6.09
N SER A 103 -20.29 6.13 7.20
CA SER A 103 -21.63 6.71 7.25
C SER A 103 -21.77 7.99 6.40
N LEU A 104 -20.79 8.89 6.45
CA LEU A 104 -20.77 10.13 5.67
C LEU A 104 -20.84 9.87 4.16
N LEU A 105 -20.12 8.85 3.70
CA LEU A 105 -20.10 8.46 2.29
C LEU A 105 -21.30 7.59 1.87
N GLY A 106 -22.19 7.27 2.81
CA GLY A 106 -23.43 6.54 2.55
C GLY A 106 -23.26 5.03 2.39
N PHE A 107 -22.19 4.45 2.92
CA PHE A 107 -21.95 3.01 2.92
C PHE A 107 -22.32 2.39 4.26
N ALA A 108 -22.67 1.11 4.26
CA ALA A 108 -22.79 0.30 5.47
C ALA A 108 -21.56 -0.61 5.59
N GLY A 109 -21.24 -1.10 6.80
CA GLY A 109 -20.10 -2.02 7.00
C GLY A 109 -20.18 -3.26 6.11
N SER A 110 -21.39 -3.69 5.76
CA SER A 110 -21.60 -4.77 4.81
C SER A 110 -21.07 -4.50 3.41
N ASP A 111 -20.69 -3.27 3.03
CA ASP A 111 -20.18 -2.87 1.71
C ASP A 111 -18.73 -2.35 1.77
N VAL A 112 -18.05 -2.56 2.90
CA VAL A 112 -16.76 -1.95 3.21
C VAL A 112 -15.63 -2.97 3.12
N TYR A 113 -14.51 -2.53 2.57
CA TYR A 113 -13.26 -3.26 2.45
C TYR A 113 -12.17 -2.43 3.10
N TYR A 114 -11.18 -3.05 3.72
CA TYR A 114 -10.02 -2.31 4.21
C TYR A 114 -8.74 -2.76 3.53
N LEU A 115 -7.90 -1.77 3.22
CA LEU A 115 -6.57 -1.98 2.70
C LEU A 115 -5.61 -1.16 3.55
N GLY A 116 -4.60 -1.81 4.13
CA GLY A 116 -3.63 -1.10 4.94
C GLY A 116 -2.19 -1.56 4.75
N PHE A 117 -1.26 -0.63 4.94
CA PHE A 117 0.18 -0.85 4.85
C PHE A 117 0.84 -0.64 6.23
N SER A 118 1.74 -1.54 6.61
CA SER A 118 2.51 -1.45 7.86
C SER A 118 1.59 -1.22 9.08
N SER A 119 1.83 -0.18 9.89
CA SER A 119 0.95 0.14 11.04
C SER A 119 -0.51 0.35 10.64
N GLY A 120 -0.80 0.98 9.50
CA GLY A 120 -2.17 1.12 8.98
C GLY A 120 -2.82 -0.20 8.62
N GLY A 121 -2.07 -1.21 8.21
CA GLY A 121 -2.63 -2.56 8.03
C GLY A 121 -2.90 -3.27 9.36
N ALA A 122 -2.10 -3.01 10.41
CA ALA A 122 -2.45 -3.45 11.76
C ALA A 122 -3.75 -2.77 12.22
N PHE A 123 -3.86 -1.45 12.05
CA PHE A 123 -5.08 -0.71 12.37
C PHE A 123 -6.28 -1.16 11.52
N ALA A 124 -6.11 -1.41 10.22
CA ALA A 124 -7.16 -1.94 9.35
C ALA A 124 -7.75 -3.25 9.90
N SER A 125 -6.88 -4.18 10.31
CA SER A 125 -7.33 -5.43 10.94
C SER A 125 -7.98 -5.20 12.31
N LEU A 126 -7.58 -4.19 13.07
CA LEU A 126 -8.24 -3.82 14.32
C LEU A 126 -9.64 -3.25 14.06
N ALA A 127 -9.77 -2.38 13.06
CA ALA A 127 -11.00 -1.70 12.70
C ALA A 127 -12.14 -2.67 12.36
N THR A 128 -11.83 -3.87 11.86
CA THR A 128 -12.86 -4.89 11.56
C THR A 128 -13.54 -5.45 12.80
N LEU A 129 -12.93 -5.30 14.00
CA LEU A 129 -13.58 -5.68 15.26
C LEU A 129 -14.71 -4.71 15.64
N PHE A 130 -14.68 -3.49 15.10
CA PHE A 130 -15.66 -2.45 15.38
C PHE A 130 -16.64 -2.27 14.22
N THR A 131 -16.12 -2.07 13.01
CA THR A 131 -16.92 -1.96 11.79
C THR A 131 -16.51 -3.09 10.85
N PRO A 132 -17.32 -4.17 10.75
CA PRO A 132 -17.00 -5.34 9.94
C PRO A 132 -16.70 -4.95 8.49
N ALA A 133 -15.72 -5.63 7.90
CA ALA A 133 -15.37 -5.49 6.48
C ALA A 133 -15.70 -6.78 5.72
N ARG A 134 -16.07 -6.65 4.44
CA ARG A 134 -16.24 -7.76 3.48
C ARG A 134 -14.93 -8.50 3.24
N ALA A 135 -13.83 -7.77 3.09
CA ALA A 135 -12.49 -8.35 2.97
C ALA A 135 -11.40 -7.37 3.39
N LEU A 136 -10.21 -7.91 3.63
CA LEU A 136 -9.00 -7.22 4.07
C LEU A 136 -7.86 -7.45 3.08
N ALA A 137 -7.10 -6.39 2.77
CA ALA A 137 -5.80 -6.49 2.10
C ALA A 137 -4.70 -5.84 2.97
N LEU A 138 -3.71 -6.62 3.37
CA LEU A 138 -2.69 -6.24 4.34
C LEU A 138 -1.30 -6.27 3.72
N PHE A 139 -0.65 -5.11 3.61
CA PHE A 139 0.67 -4.95 3.02
C PHE A 139 1.75 -4.81 4.09
N ASN A 140 2.77 -5.66 4.03
CA ASN A 140 3.96 -5.66 4.90
C ASN A 140 3.60 -5.59 6.38
N VAL A 141 2.59 -6.36 6.80
CA VAL A 141 2.14 -6.41 8.18
C VAL A 141 1.52 -7.78 8.48
N ARG A 142 1.62 -8.19 9.73
CA ARG A 142 0.94 -9.39 10.26
C ARG A 142 -0.56 -9.18 10.56
N GLY A 143 -1.00 -7.95 10.80
CA GLY A 143 -2.29 -7.63 11.42
C GLY A 143 -2.36 -7.92 12.93
N VAL A 144 -3.49 -7.61 13.57
CA VAL A 144 -3.68 -7.77 15.02
C VAL A 144 -4.21 -9.17 15.34
N ALA A 145 -3.55 -9.88 16.26
CA ALA A 145 -3.87 -11.28 16.56
C ALA A 145 -5.31 -11.50 17.04
N SER A 146 -5.91 -10.53 17.76
CA SER A 146 -7.30 -10.64 18.23
C SER A 146 -8.32 -10.68 17.10
N THR A 147 -7.99 -10.14 15.94
CA THR A 147 -8.83 -10.20 14.73
C THR A 147 -8.90 -11.62 14.18
N PHE A 148 -7.77 -12.33 14.15
CA PHE A 148 -7.66 -13.63 13.48
C PHE A 148 -7.85 -14.84 14.39
N SER A 149 -7.66 -14.68 15.70
CA SER A 149 -7.78 -15.76 16.69
C SER A 149 -9.19 -15.94 17.26
N SER A 150 -10.15 -15.10 16.88
CA SER A 150 -11.53 -15.21 17.35
C SER A 150 -12.24 -16.43 16.75
N THR A 151 -12.88 -17.23 17.62
CA THR A 151 -13.73 -18.37 17.23
C THR A 151 -15.22 -18.06 17.26
N VAL A 152 -15.61 -16.88 17.75
CA VAL A 152 -17.02 -16.47 17.87
C VAL A 152 -17.46 -15.64 16.67
N VAL A 153 -16.62 -14.67 16.29
CA VAL A 153 -16.76 -13.89 15.06
C VAL A 153 -15.61 -14.29 14.15
N LEU A 154 -15.94 -14.81 12.97
CA LEU A 154 -14.92 -15.17 11.99
C LEU A 154 -14.20 -13.91 11.48
N PRO A 155 -12.89 -13.98 11.23
CA PRO A 155 -12.19 -12.88 10.57
C PRO A 155 -12.75 -12.66 9.16
N PRO A 156 -12.55 -11.47 8.56
CA PRO A 156 -12.84 -11.26 7.16
C PRO A 156 -11.91 -12.12 6.29
N PRO A 157 -12.34 -12.48 5.07
CA PRO A 157 -11.43 -12.88 4.00
C PRO A 157 -10.23 -11.94 3.93
N THR A 158 -9.02 -12.50 3.97
CA THR A 158 -7.80 -11.69 4.11
C THR A 158 -6.72 -12.07 3.11
N LEU A 159 -6.26 -11.08 2.35
CA LEU A 159 -5.10 -11.16 1.48
C LEU A 159 -3.91 -10.46 2.14
N TRP A 160 -2.77 -11.13 2.19
CA TRP A 160 -1.49 -10.55 2.60
C TRP A 160 -0.56 -10.35 1.42
N VAL A 161 0.13 -9.22 1.38
CA VAL A 161 1.25 -8.96 0.46
C VAL A 161 2.46 -8.57 1.29
N VAL A 162 3.57 -9.29 1.14
CA VAL A 162 4.80 -9.03 1.90
C VAL A 162 6.04 -8.98 1.02
N GLY A 163 6.98 -8.10 1.31
CA GLY A 163 8.27 -8.03 0.66
C GLY A 163 9.14 -9.25 0.98
N ARG A 164 9.72 -9.91 -0.04
CA ARG A 164 10.66 -11.02 0.16
C ARG A 164 11.81 -10.66 1.10
N ASN A 165 12.30 -9.43 0.98
CA ASN A 165 13.43 -8.89 1.73
C ASN A 165 12.99 -7.90 2.83
N ASP A 166 11.72 -7.91 3.21
CA ASP A 166 11.22 -7.13 4.33
C ASP A 166 11.89 -7.60 5.63
N GLN A 167 12.72 -6.73 6.21
CA GLN A 167 13.45 -7.03 7.46
C GLN A 167 12.60 -6.84 8.72
N ARG A 168 11.43 -6.19 8.60
CA ARG A 168 10.52 -5.94 9.73
C ARG A 168 9.48 -7.04 9.84
N ILE A 169 8.86 -7.40 8.71
CA ILE A 169 7.81 -8.43 8.61
C ILE A 169 8.15 -9.33 7.40
N PRO A 170 9.19 -10.17 7.50
CA PRO A 170 9.52 -11.10 6.44
C PRO A 170 8.37 -12.12 6.24
N PRO A 171 8.29 -12.81 5.08
CA PRO A 171 7.29 -13.86 4.85
C PRO A 171 7.33 -15.00 5.88
N THR A 172 8.45 -15.14 6.59
CA THR A 172 8.66 -16.12 7.66
C THR A 172 8.39 -15.57 9.07
N ASP A 173 7.86 -14.34 9.20
CA ASP A 173 7.52 -13.77 10.51
C ASP A 173 6.54 -14.67 11.26
N ALA A 174 6.88 -15.02 12.50
CA ALA A 174 6.08 -15.97 13.27
C ALA A 174 4.67 -15.45 13.58
N GLY A 175 4.49 -14.13 13.73
CA GLY A 175 3.19 -13.52 13.98
C GLY A 175 2.31 -13.54 12.73
N LEU A 176 2.88 -13.24 11.57
CA LEU A 176 2.20 -13.38 10.27
C LEU A 176 1.77 -14.84 10.04
N VAL A 177 2.70 -15.80 10.19
CA VAL A 177 2.42 -17.23 10.02
C VAL A 177 1.33 -17.71 10.98
N ALA A 178 1.35 -17.24 12.24
CA ALA A 178 0.31 -17.59 13.21
C ALA A 178 -1.07 -17.03 12.83
N ASN A 179 -1.15 -15.76 12.40
CA ASN A 179 -2.40 -15.13 11.99
C ASN A 179 -2.98 -15.78 10.73
N TRP A 180 -2.14 -16.04 9.73
CA TRP A 180 -2.55 -16.82 8.56
C TRP A 180 -3.06 -18.20 9.00
N ALA A 181 -2.30 -18.97 9.78
CA ALA A 181 -2.73 -20.30 10.20
C ALA A 181 -4.09 -20.28 10.93
N ALA A 182 -4.38 -19.22 11.69
CA ALA A 182 -5.66 -19.03 12.34
C ALA A 182 -6.81 -18.78 11.35
N VAL A 183 -6.61 -17.95 10.32
CA VAL A 183 -7.60 -17.75 9.24
C VAL A 183 -7.82 -19.03 8.45
N ALA A 184 -6.73 -19.72 8.07
CA ALA A 184 -6.83 -20.99 7.37
C ALA A 184 -7.60 -22.05 8.17
N ALA A 185 -7.39 -22.11 9.50
CA ALA A 185 -8.09 -23.04 10.38
C ALA A 185 -9.57 -22.68 10.59
N SER A 186 -9.95 -21.40 10.41
CA SER A 186 -11.35 -20.96 10.55
C SER A 186 -12.20 -21.21 9.30
N GLY A 187 -11.58 -21.63 8.20
CA GLY A 187 -12.25 -21.91 6.92
C GLY A 187 -12.64 -20.65 6.14
N VAL A 188 -12.14 -19.48 6.56
CA VAL A 188 -12.28 -18.21 5.84
C VAL A 188 -11.26 -18.15 4.70
N ASP A 189 -11.63 -17.52 3.59
CA ASP A 189 -10.76 -17.40 2.43
C ASP A 189 -9.53 -16.52 2.72
N TRP A 190 -8.40 -16.90 2.15
CA TRP A 190 -7.15 -16.18 2.37
C TRP A 190 -6.17 -16.37 1.22
N GLU A 191 -5.35 -15.35 0.99
CA GLU A 191 -4.27 -15.40 0.02
C GLU A 191 -2.99 -14.78 0.61
N LEU A 192 -1.83 -15.30 0.23
CA LEU A 192 -0.53 -14.71 0.55
C LEU A 192 0.28 -14.56 -0.73
N TYR A 193 0.68 -13.32 -0.99
CA TYR A 193 1.61 -12.96 -2.03
C TYR A 193 2.92 -12.47 -1.45
N VAL A 194 4.02 -12.89 -2.08
CA VAL A 194 5.35 -12.38 -1.76
C VAL A 194 5.84 -11.54 -2.92
N ASN A 195 6.12 -10.27 -2.66
CA ASN A 195 6.78 -9.38 -3.62
C ASN A 195 8.24 -9.82 -3.78
N GLU A 196 8.52 -10.52 -4.88
CA GLU A 196 9.86 -10.99 -5.20
C GLU A 196 10.72 -9.84 -5.73
N PRO A 197 12.03 -9.86 -5.48
CA PRO A 197 12.92 -8.86 -6.05
C PRO A 197 12.87 -8.88 -7.58
N ALA A 198 12.83 -7.70 -8.18
CA ALA A 198 12.62 -7.51 -9.61
C ALA A 198 13.71 -6.64 -10.20
N GLY A 199 14.05 -6.88 -11.47
CA GLY A 199 15.06 -6.09 -12.16
C GLY A 199 14.56 -4.67 -12.42
N LEU A 200 15.35 -3.67 -12.02
CA LEU A 200 15.17 -2.26 -12.37
C LEU A 200 15.32 -2.09 -13.89
N LEU A 201 14.21 -1.74 -14.55
CA LEU A 201 14.19 -1.44 -15.98
C LEU A 201 14.57 0.02 -16.25
N PRO A 202 15.10 0.34 -17.44
CA PRO A 202 15.38 1.73 -17.85
C PRO A 202 14.19 2.68 -17.65
N GLU A 203 12.96 2.20 -17.79
CA GLU A 203 11.73 3.00 -17.68
C GLU A 203 11.28 3.26 -16.23
N ALA A 204 11.94 2.65 -15.24
CA ALA A 204 11.46 2.64 -13.85
C ALA A 204 11.35 4.03 -13.21
N PHE A 205 12.15 5.00 -13.64
CA PHE A 205 12.09 6.37 -13.13
C PHE A 205 11.28 7.33 -14.00
N GLU A 206 10.96 6.97 -15.25
CA GLU A 206 10.11 7.76 -16.14
C GLU A 206 8.70 7.94 -15.58
N ARG A 207 8.21 6.92 -14.87
CA ARG A 207 6.87 6.94 -14.29
C ARG A 207 6.76 7.86 -13.08
N ILE A 208 7.86 8.29 -12.47
CA ILE A 208 7.86 9.17 -11.29
C ILE A 208 7.28 10.53 -11.70
N SER A 209 5.99 10.70 -11.43
CA SER A 209 5.25 11.93 -11.67
C SER A 209 5.64 13.00 -10.64
N ASP A 210 6.73 13.72 -10.88
CA ASP A 210 7.06 14.94 -10.16
C ASP A 210 6.87 16.15 -11.10
N PRO A 211 5.89 17.04 -10.86
CA PRO A 211 5.67 18.22 -11.71
C PRO A 211 6.85 19.20 -11.72
N THR A 212 7.83 19.02 -10.82
CA THR A 212 9.06 19.80 -10.72
C THR A 212 10.29 19.09 -11.30
N SER A 213 10.17 17.79 -11.62
CA SER A 213 11.24 17.00 -12.22
C SER A 213 10.86 16.56 -13.63
N SER A 214 11.67 16.99 -14.61
CA SER A 214 11.50 16.62 -16.02
C SER A 214 12.49 15.52 -16.39
N VAL A 215 12.41 14.37 -15.71
CA VAL A 215 13.23 13.20 -16.06
C VAL A 215 12.75 12.65 -17.38
N SER A 216 13.62 12.71 -18.38
CA SER A 216 13.36 12.13 -19.69
C SER A 216 13.62 10.61 -19.66
N PRO A 217 13.10 9.87 -20.66
CA PRO A 217 13.49 8.47 -20.86
C PRO A 217 14.99 8.23 -20.93
N ALA A 218 15.74 9.18 -21.50
CA ALA A 218 17.20 9.11 -21.56
C ALA A 218 17.82 9.23 -20.15
N ASP A 219 17.35 10.17 -19.33
CA ASP A 219 17.85 10.36 -17.95
C ASP A 219 17.59 9.11 -17.09
N SER A 220 16.43 8.48 -17.26
CA SER A 220 16.08 7.24 -16.55
C SER A 220 16.98 6.08 -17.00
N ALA A 221 17.17 5.91 -18.30
CA ALA A 221 18.04 4.87 -18.86
C ALA A 221 19.51 5.04 -18.43
N ASP A 222 20.03 6.26 -18.46
CA ASP A 222 21.39 6.59 -18.05
C ASP A 222 21.59 6.30 -16.55
N ALA A 223 20.63 6.68 -15.70
CA ALA A 223 20.67 6.38 -14.27
C ALA A 223 20.73 4.87 -13.98
N VAL A 224 19.92 4.06 -14.68
CA VAL A 224 19.95 2.60 -14.54
C VAL A 224 21.28 2.02 -15.03
N ALA A 225 21.82 2.54 -16.13
CA ALA A 225 23.13 2.12 -16.66
C ALA A 225 24.26 2.43 -15.66
N ASP A 226 24.23 3.61 -15.04
CA ASP A 226 25.21 4.04 -14.04
C ASP A 226 25.12 3.21 -12.76
N LEU A 227 23.91 2.93 -12.27
CA LEU A 227 23.70 2.03 -11.13
C LEU A 227 24.27 0.63 -11.43
N ARG A 228 24.07 0.12 -12.64
CA ARG A 228 24.67 -1.16 -13.06
C ARG A 228 26.20 -1.09 -13.13
N ALA A 229 26.76 -0.05 -13.75
CA ALA A 229 28.20 0.14 -13.86
C ALA A 229 28.89 0.32 -12.49
N GLY A 230 28.18 0.95 -11.55
CA GLY A 230 28.57 1.11 -10.15
C GLY A 230 28.34 -0.12 -9.26
N ALA A 231 27.98 -1.27 -9.82
CA ALA A 231 27.68 -2.51 -9.10
C ALA A 231 26.58 -2.37 -8.03
N GLN A 232 25.64 -1.44 -8.24
CA GLN A 232 24.47 -1.23 -7.39
C GLN A 232 23.30 -2.15 -7.79
N LEU A 233 23.38 -2.76 -8.98
CA LEU A 233 22.43 -3.74 -9.48
C LEU A 233 23.16 -5.06 -9.77
N ASP A 234 22.46 -6.19 -9.61
CA ASP A 234 22.98 -7.51 -9.94
C ASP A 234 22.91 -7.81 -11.46
N ALA A 235 23.25 -9.04 -11.85
CA ALA A 235 23.21 -9.47 -13.26
C ALA A 235 21.80 -9.47 -13.88
N CYS A 236 20.75 -9.53 -13.07
CA CYS A 236 19.35 -9.41 -13.47
C CYS A 236 18.83 -7.96 -13.33
N SER A 237 19.69 -7.01 -13.00
CA SER A 237 19.35 -5.61 -12.70
C SER A 237 18.54 -5.41 -11.41
N VAL A 238 18.50 -6.42 -10.53
CA VAL A 238 17.87 -6.30 -9.22
C VAL A 238 18.76 -5.46 -8.31
N PRO A 239 18.23 -4.52 -7.50
CA PRO A 239 19.03 -3.83 -6.51
C PRO A 239 19.76 -4.80 -5.58
N VAL A 240 21.05 -4.56 -5.33
CA VAL A 240 21.86 -5.44 -4.46
C VAL A 240 21.57 -5.28 -2.97
N GLY A 241 20.69 -4.34 -2.61
CA GLY A 241 20.29 -4.01 -1.26
C GLY A 241 19.11 -3.03 -1.24
N PRO A 242 18.61 -2.67 -0.04
CA PRO A 242 17.62 -1.62 0.10
C PRO A 242 18.18 -0.27 -0.37
N ALA A 243 17.32 0.72 -0.58
CA ALA A 243 17.71 2.00 -1.15
C ALA A 243 18.79 2.73 -0.33
N SER A 244 18.82 2.54 1.00
CA SER A 244 19.84 3.07 1.90
C SER A 244 21.23 2.46 1.71
N ALA A 245 21.31 1.28 1.08
CA ALA A 245 22.55 0.61 0.70
C ALA A 245 23.01 0.95 -0.73
N ILE A 246 22.14 1.59 -1.52
CA ILE A 246 22.46 2.02 -2.89
C ILE A 246 23.16 3.38 -2.87
N SER A 247 24.35 3.44 -3.46
CA SER A 247 25.10 4.69 -3.62
C SER A 247 24.63 5.44 -4.87
N TRP A 248 23.83 6.49 -4.67
CA TRP A 248 23.37 7.37 -5.75
C TRP A 248 24.47 8.30 -6.32
N ALA A 249 25.64 8.35 -5.67
CA ALA A 249 26.77 9.12 -6.16
C ALA A 249 27.36 8.58 -7.49
N VAL A 250 26.97 7.38 -7.91
CA VAL A 250 27.43 6.76 -9.16
C VAL A 250 26.70 7.28 -10.41
N VAL A 251 25.57 7.98 -10.26
CA VAL A 251 24.73 8.46 -11.37
C VAL A 251 25.23 9.81 -11.91
N SER A 252 25.37 9.96 -13.25
CA SER A 252 26.00 11.11 -13.93
C SER A 252 25.21 11.61 -15.16
N PRO A 253 25.12 12.94 -15.39
CA PRO A 253 25.51 14.00 -14.49
C PRO A 253 24.51 14.12 -13.34
N GLY A 254 24.93 13.97 -12.09
CA GLY A 254 24.15 14.56 -10.98
C GLY A 254 24.16 16.07 -11.16
N PRO A 255 23.04 16.83 -11.08
CA PRO A 255 21.83 16.67 -10.25
C PRO A 255 20.53 16.99 -11.03
N SER A 256 20.10 16.13 -11.95
CA SER A 256 18.79 16.28 -12.65
C SER A 256 17.59 15.87 -11.79
N PHE A 257 17.84 15.29 -10.61
CA PHE A 257 16.84 14.80 -9.69
C PHE A 257 16.64 15.80 -8.55
N THR A 258 15.42 16.32 -8.42
CA THR A 258 14.99 17.07 -7.24
C THR A 258 15.08 16.18 -6.00
N ALA A 259 15.08 16.77 -4.80
CA ALA A 259 15.06 15.97 -3.56
C ALA A 259 13.82 15.07 -3.49
N ASP A 260 12.67 15.57 -3.95
CA ASP A 260 11.42 14.81 -4.00
C ASP A 260 11.48 13.66 -5.00
N PHE A 261 12.06 13.89 -6.19
CA PHE A 261 12.30 12.83 -7.16
C PHE A 261 13.24 11.76 -6.59
N GLN A 262 14.36 12.16 -5.98
CA GLN A 262 15.31 11.21 -5.41
C GLN A 262 14.68 10.37 -4.31
N ALA A 263 13.83 10.96 -3.47
CA ALA A 263 13.08 10.23 -2.46
C ALA A 263 12.15 9.17 -3.09
N GLU A 264 11.45 9.51 -4.17
CA GLU A 264 10.60 8.54 -4.87
C GLU A 264 11.43 7.47 -5.59
N ALA A 265 12.53 7.83 -6.23
CA ALA A 265 13.45 6.87 -6.87
C ALA A 265 14.05 5.88 -5.86
N GLN A 266 14.35 6.34 -4.63
CA GLN A 266 14.73 5.46 -3.54
C GLN A 266 13.60 4.51 -3.14
N ARG A 267 12.35 4.97 -3.07
CA ARG A 267 11.21 4.08 -2.79
C ARG A 267 11.02 3.03 -3.88
N GLN A 268 11.25 3.40 -5.14
CA GLN A 268 11.22 2.49 -6.29
C GLN A 268 12.28 1.39 -6.18
N VAL A 269 13.50 1.75 -5.76
CA VAL A 269 14.55 0.77 -5.45
C VAL A 269 14.14 -0.15 -4.30
N ASP A 270 13.59 0.39 -3.21
CA ASP A 270 13.11 -0.42 -2.09
C ASP A 270 11.99 -1.38 -2.51
N GLU A 271 11.11 -0.94 -3.39
CA GLU A 271 10.02 -1.76 -3.91
C GLU A 271 10.55 -2.94 -4.72
N LEU A 272 11.43 -2.67 -5.69
CA LEU A 272 12.03 -3.69 -6.55
C LEU A 272 12.98 -4.61 -5.79
N TYR A 273 13.53 -4.15 -4.67
CA TYR A 273 14.27 -5.01 -3.75
C TYR A 273 13.33 -5.90 -2.90
N GLY A 274 12.04 -5.61 -2.84
CA GLY A 274 11.10 -6.32 -1.96
C GLY A 274 11.27 -5.94 -0.48
N SER A 275 11.60 -4.67 -0.20
CA SER A 275 11.68 -4.09 1.16
C SER A 275 10.29 -3.91 1.81
N HIS A 276 10.28 -3.35 3.02
CA HIS A 276 9.08 -2.89 3.74
C HIS A 276 8.47 -1.61 3.12
N VAL A 277 7.99 -1.70 1.89
CA VAL A 277 7.29 -0.62 1.16
C VAL A 277 6.10 -1.19 0.40
N LEU A 278 5.06 -0.39 0.22
CA LEU A 278 3.92 -0.80 -0.62
C LEU A 278 4.38 -0.99 -2.07
N THR A 279 3.89 -2.06 -2.70
CA THR A 279 4.10 -2.37 -4.12
C THR A 279 2.75 -2.41 -4.83
N SER A 280 2.67 -1.91 -6.06
CA SER A 280 1.46 -2.02 -6.88
C SER A 280 1.45 -3.27 -7.79
N ASP A 281 2.45 -4.15 -7.72
CA ASP A 281 2.49 -5.39 -8.50
C ASP A 281 1.28 -6.29 -8.26
N PHE A 282 0.75 -6.26 -7.04
CA PHE A 282 -0.37 -7.09 -6.62
C PHE A 282 -1.72 -6.38 -6.73
N ARG A 283 -1.78 -5.21 -7.38
CA ARG A 283 -3.01 -4.40 -7.41
C ARG A 283 -4.19 -5.10 -8.07
N GLN A 284 -3.93 -5.88 -9.13
CA GLN A 284 -4.96 -6.66 -9.81
C GLN A 284 -5.41 -7.86 -8.97
N GLN A 285 -4.52 -8.46 -8.19
CA GLN A 285 -4.84 -9.53 -7.24
C GLN A 285 -5.67 -8.99 -6.09
N VAL A 286 -5.36 -7.80 -5.56
CA VAL A 286 -6.19 -7.12 -4.56
C VAL A 286 -7.58 -6.84 -5.12
N VAL A 287 -7.68 -6.28 -6.33
CA VAL A 287 -8.97 -6.04 -6.99
C VAL A 287 -9.76 -7.34 -7.18
N ALA A 288 -9.12 -8.38 -7.71
CA ALA A 288 -9.75 -9.68 -7.92
C ALA A 288 -10.24 -10.31 -6.61
N PHE A 289 -9.42 -10.23 -5.55
CA PHE A 289 -9.76 -10.72 -4.23
C PHE A 289 -10.98 -9.99 -3.66
N PHE A 290 -11.04 -8.65 -3.75
CA PHE A 290 -12.21 -7.90 -3.30
C PHE A 290 -13.46 -8.20 -4.14
N LEU A 291 -13.32 -8.33 -5.47
CA LEU A 291 -14.43 -8.67 -6.36
C LEU A 291 -15.01 -10.07 -6.08
N ALA A 292 -14.18 -11.02 -5.68
CA ALA A 292 -14.63 -12.35 -5.28
C ALA A 292 -15.50 -12.35 -4.00
N HIS A 293 -15.49 -11.23 -3.26
CA HIS A 293 -16.17 -11.06 -1.98
C HIS A 293 -17.23 -9.94 -2.01
N THR A 294 -17.72 -9.56 -3.20
CA THR A 294 -18.75 -8.51 -3.37
C THR A 294 -20.17 -9.03 -3.22
#